data_AF-A0A931M3L1-F1
#
_entry.id   AF-A0A931M3L1-F1
#
_cell.length_a   1.000
_cell.length_b   1.000
_cell.length_c   1.000
_cell.angle_alpha   90.00
_cell.angle_beta   90.00
_cell.angle_gamma   90.00
#
_symmetry.space_group_name_H-M   'P 1'
#
loop_
_entity.id
_entity.type
_entity.pdbx_description
1 polymer ?
#
loop_
_entity_poly.entity_id
_entity_poly.type
_entity_poly.pdbx_seq_one_letter_code
_entity_poly.pdbx_strand_id
1 'polypeptide(L)'
;MSEKNKKEQQADDNLQNKPESVSLNENIADAEQPQTINYKPQTEEMEVHHHSHAHGKKNWKEYFWEFFMLFLAVFCGFLAEIQVEHYVEHQREKQFMITMLEDIKSDTALLADCVNYWNRINNDIDSVAGAIQIPASRTNLVKAYRHLSNALNYYGFGYNDRTIAQLKNSGSFRLIREKEV
;
A
#
# COMPACT_ATOMS: atom_id res chain seq x y z
N MET A 1 -41.41 3.44 -57.23
CA MET A 1 -40.37 3.81 -58.22
C MET A 1 -39.10 4.00 -57.42
N SER A 2 -38.30 2.93 -57.29
CA SER A 2 -37.16 2.61 -58.17
C SER A 2 -36.00 3.56 -57.84
N GLU A 3 -35.11 3.18 -56.94
CA GLU A 3 -33.95 2.29 -57.14
C GLU A 3 -32.68 3.02 -57.60
N LYS A 4 -31.58 2.54 -57.00
CA LYS A 4 -30.16 2.64 -57.35
C LYS A 4 -29.40 3.86 -56.82
N ASN A 5 -28.47 3.73 -55.87
CA ASN A 5 -27.36 2.78 -55.59
C ASN A 5 -25.99 3.39 -55.95
N LYS A 6 -25.14 3.43 -54.91
CA LYS A 6 -23.79 2.82 -54.81
C LYS A 6 -22.56 3.73 -54.76
N LYS A 7 -21.67 3.28 -53.83
CA LYS A 7 -20.27 3.60 -53.52
C LYS A 7 -20.17 4.60 -52.34
N GLU A 8 -19.56 4.31 -51.19
CA GLU A 8 -18.48 3.40 -50.72
C GLU A 8 -18.81 2.97 -49.26
N GLN A 9 -18.88 1.70 -48.86
CA GLN A 9 -17.85 0.73 -48.42
C GLN A 9 -17.09 1.03 -47.10
N GLN A 10 -17.55 0.33 -46.04
CA GLN A 10 -16.83 -0.33 -44.93
C GLN A 10 -15.94 0.48 -43.95
N ALA A 11 -16.43 0.62 -42.71
CA ALA A 11 -15.80 0.16 -41.46
C ALA A 11 -16.73 0.54 -40.29
N ASP A 12 -17.06 -0.42 -39.43
CA ASP A 12 -17.08 -0.27 -37.96
C ASP A 12 -17.97 -1.34 -37.32
N ASP A 13 -17.27 -2.23 -36.63
CA ASP A 13 -17.77 -3.33 -35.83
C ASP A 13 -18.49 -2.84 -34.57
N ASN A 14 -19.49 -3.64 -34.20
CA ASN A 14 -20.34 -3.50 -33.03
C ASN A 14 -19.57 -3.89 -31.75
N LEU A 15 -19.50 -2.99 -30.76
CA LEU A 15 -19.04 -3.33 -29.40
C LEU A 15 -19.94 -2.69 -28.34
N GLN A 16 -20.87 -3.49 -27.82
CA GLN A 16 -21.63 -3.20 -26.61
C GLN A 16 -21.08 -4.07 -25.46
N ASN A 17 -20.22 -3.49 -24.61
CA ASN A 17 -19.67 -4.17 -23.42
C ASN A 17 -20.38 -3.73 -22.14
N LYS A 18 -21.05 -4.68 -21.48
CA LYS A 18 -21.50 -4.67 -20.08
C LYS A 18 -20.46 -5.44 -19.25
N PRO A 19 -20.17 -5.08 -17.98
CA PRO A 19 -19.08 -5.68 -17.23
C PRO A 19 -19.41 -7.13 -16.82
N GLU A 20 -18.62 -8.06 -17.31
CA GLU A 20 -18.56 -9.45 -16.82
C GLU A 20 -17.52 -9.57 -15.70
N SER A 21 -17.88 -10.35 -14.69
CA SER A 21 -17.06 -10.72 -13.54
C SER A 21 -15.84 -11.55 -13.96
N VAL A 22 -14.65 -11.08 -13.61
CA VAL A 22 -13.38 -11.80 -13.83
C VAL A 22 -13.23 -12.90 -12.77
N SER A 23 -13.37 -14.15 -13.20
CA SER A 23 -12.85 -15.34 -12.52
C SER A 23 -11.50 -15.71 -13.15
N LEU A 24 -10.42 -15.67 -12.36
CA LEU A 24 -9.10 -16.14 -12.79
C LEU A 24 -9.07 -17.68 -12.76
N ASN A 25 -9.02 -18.29 -13.94
CA ASN A 25 -8.71 -19.70 -14.13
C ASN A 25 -7.21 -19.84 -14.43
N GLU A 26 -6.46 -20.47 -13.53
CA GLU A 26 -5.10 -20.92 -13.79
C GLU A 26 -5.11 -22.31 -14.43
N ASN A 27 -4.43 -22.43 -15.57
CA ASN A 27 -4.15 -23.69 -16.25
C ASN A 27 -3.10 -24.48 -15.45
N ILE A 28 -3.51 -25.62 -14.89
CA ILE A 28 -2.59 -26.64 -14.37
C ILE A 28 -2.46 -27.73 -15.44
N ALA A 29 -1.22 -27.98 -15.83
CA ALA A 29 -0.82 -28.98 -16.81
C ALA A 29 -1.28 -30.40 -16.43
N ASP A 30 -1.58 -31.18 -17.47
CA ASP A 30 -1.99 -32.58 -17.42
C ASP A 30 -1.09 -33.44 -16.52
N ALA A 31 -1.69 -34.05 -15.50
CA ALA A 31 -1.10 -35.14 -14.73
C ALA A 31 -1.99 -36.38 -14.86
N GLU A 32 -1.42 -37.47 -15.38
CA GLU A 32 -2.06 -38.77 -15.58
C GLU A 32 -2.74 -39.28 -14.29
N GLN A 33 -3.93 -39.84 -14.43
CA GLN A 33 -4.67 -40.41 -13.30
C GLN A 33 -4.02 -41.72 -12.80
N PRO A 34 -3.81 -41.91 -11.48
CA PRO A 34 -3.32 -43.17 -10.96
C PRO A 34 -4.42 -44.25 -11.01
N GLN A 35 -4.04 -45.44 -11.48
CA GLN A 35 -4.87 -46.64 -11.42
C GLN A 35 -5.18 -47.02 -9.97
N THR A 36 -6.41 -47.43 -9.70
CA THR A 36 -6.81 -47.95 -8.38
C THR A 36 -6.19 -49.31 -8.13
N ILE A 37 -5.19 -49.37 -7.24
CA ILE A 37 -4.58 -50.63 -6.79
C ILE A 37 -5.43 -51.21 -5.65
N ASN A 38 -6.03 -52.38 -5.87
CA ASN A 38 -6.76 -53.12 -4.85
C ASN A 38 -5.76 -53.78 -3.90
N TYR A 39 -5.58 -53.23 -2.70
CA TYR A 39 -4.62 -53.71 -1.71
C TYR A 39 -5.23 -54.90 -0.93
N LYS A 40 -4.80 -56.13 -1.25
CA LYS A 40 -4.85 -57.22 -0.26
C LYS A 40 -3.80 -56.91 0.80
N PRO A 41 -4.13 -56.93 2.10
CA PRO A 41 -3.11 -56.77 3.12
C PRO A 41 -2.20 -58.00 3.07
N GLN A 42 -1.05 -57.88 2.43
CA GLN A 42 0.09 -58.70 2.77
C GLN A 42 0.55 -58.20 4.15
N THR A 43 0.31 -58.99 5.18
CA THR A 43 1.14 -58.93 6.39
C THR A 43 2.55 -59.34 5.99
N GLU A 44 3.26 -58.42 5.34
CA GLU A 44 4.67 -58.28 5.66
C GLU A 44 4.67 -58.05 7.16
N GLU A 45 5.26 -58.98 7.91
CA GLU A 45 5.76 -58.64 9.23
C GLU A 45 6.55 -57.36 9.01
N MET A 46 5.97 -56.24 9.41
CA MET A 46 6.74 -55.03 9.68
C MET A 46 7.80 -55.56 10.62
N GLU A 47 9.00 -55.78 10.09
CA GLU A 47 10.19 -55.93 10.91
C GLU A 47 10.28 -54.56 11.58
N VAL A 48 9.53 -54.44 12.67
CA VAL A 48 9.83 -53.55 13.76
C VAL A 48 11.21 -54.00 14.14
N HIS A 49 12.21 -53.39 13.49
CA HIS A 49 13.50 -53.21 14.07
C HIS A 49 13.19 -52.50 15.38
N HIS A 50 12.93 -53.31 16.40
CA HIS A 50 13.36 -53.03 17.74
C HIS A 50 14.84 -52.73 17.54
N HIS A 51 15.14 -51.45 17.33
CA HIS A 51 16.34 -50.91 17.92
C HIS A 51 16.17 -51.30 19.38
N SER A 52 16.76 -52.44 19.70
CA SER A 52 17.14 -52.82 21.03
C SER A 52 18.07 -51.69 21.42
N HIS A 53 17.47 -50.58 21.85
CA HIS A 53 18.09 -49.65 22.75
C HIS A 53 18.49 -50.55 23.88
N ALA A 54 19.74 -51.02 23.82
CA ALA A 54 20.37 -51.68 24.92
C ALA A 54 19.97 -50.84 26.12
N HIS A 55 19.14 -51.41 27.00
CA HIS A 55 18.83 -50.84 28.31
C HIS A 55 20.09 -50.92 29.18
N GLY A 56 21.22 -50.41 28.66
CA GLY A 56 22.29 -49.90 29.47
C GLY A 56 21.72 -48.69 30.19
N LYS A 57 21.98 -48.60 31.50
CA LYS A 57 21.61 -47.44 32.32
C LYS A 57 22.00 -46.16 31.55
N LYS A 58 21.02 -45.44 31.02
CA LYS A 58 21.26 -44.13 30.38
C LYS A 58 21.97 -43.28 31.41
N ASN A 59 23.17 -42.83 31.06
CA ASN A 59 23.95 -42.00 31.96
C ASN A 59 23.21 -40.67 32.11
N TRP A 60 23.22 -40.07 33.31
CA TRP A 60 22.57 -38.77 33.54
C TRP A 60 22.98 -37.70 32.51
N LYS A 61 24.20 -37.81 31.95
CA LYS A 61 24.68 -36.98 30.84
C LYS A 61 23.85 -37.11 29.55
N GLU A 62 23.37 -38.29 29.18
CA GLU A 62 22.56 -38.48 27.96
C GLU A 62 21.19 -37.82 28.11
N TYR A 63 20.53 -37.98 29.26
CA TYR A 63 19.28 -37.26 29.56
C TYR A 63 19.47 -35.75 29.58
N PHE A 64 20.61 -35.27 30.10
CA PHE A 64 20.94 -33.85 30.04
C PHE A 64 21.11 -33.36 28.60
N TRP A 65 21.80 -34.12 27.74
CA TRP A 65 21.97 -33.76 26.32
C TRP A 65 20.67 -33.85 25.52
N GLU A 66 19.82 -34.85 25.78
CA GLU A 66 18.48 -34.96 25.19
C GLU A 66 17.61 -33.76 25.60
N PHE A 67 17.59 -33.40 26.90
CA PHE A 67 16.93 -32.19 27.38
C PHE A 67 17.52 -30.94 26.73
N PHE A 68 18.84 -30.82 26.68
CA PHE A 68 19.52 -29.65 26.14
C PHE A 68 19.25 -29.47 24.65
N MET A 69 19.18 -30.56 23.87
CA MET A 69 18.81 -30.50 22.46
C MET A 69 17.38 -29.99 22.26
N LEU A 70 16.42 -30.52 23.03
CA LEU A 70 15.02 -30.10 22.97
C LEU A 70 14.84 -28.66 23.48
N PHE A 71 15.50 -28.32 24.58
CA PHE A 71 15.53 -26.97 25.14
C PHE A 71 16.11 -25.97 24.12
N LEU A 72 17.25 -26.28 23.53
CA LEU A 72 17.90 -25.41 22.55
C LEU A 72 17.04 -25.25 21.30
N ALA A 73 16.38 -26.31 20.83
CA ALA A 73 15.49 -26.22 19.67
C ALA A 73 14.34 -25.21 19.91
N VAL A 74 13.67 -25.29 21.07
CA VAL A 74 12.57 -24.36 21.42
C VAL A 74 13.11 -22.96 21.73
N PHE A 75 14.23 -22.87 22.46
CA PHE A 75 14.85 -21.61 22.84
C PHE A 75 15.35 -20.82 21.63
N CYS A 76 16.04 -21.48 20.69
CA CYS A 76 16.48 -20.86 19.45
C CYS A 76 15.30 -20.47 18.55
N GLY A 77 14.22 -21.26 18.52
CA GLY A 77 12.99 -20.88 17.81
C GLY A 77 12.43 -19.55 18.31
N PHE A 78 12.32 -19.41 19.63
CA PHE A 78 11.88 -18.16 20.27
C PHE A 78 12.85 -16.99 20.04
N LEU A 79 14.16 -17.20 20.18
CA LEU A 79 15.14 -16.15 19.91
C LEU A 79 15.15 -15.70 18.45
N ALA A 80 15.01 -16.64 17.51
CA ALA A 80 14.95 -16.33 16.09
C ALA A 80 13.72 -15.47 15.78
N GLU A 81 12.57 -15.76 16.38
CA GLU A 81 11.35 -14.98 16.24
C GLU A 81 11.54 -13.54 16.73
N ILE A 82 12.08 -13.35 17.94
CA ILE A 82 12.37 -12.00 18.48
C ILE A 82 13.34 -11.23 17.59
N GLN A 83 14.42 -11.88 17.14
CA GLN A 83 15.45 -11.22 16.35
C GLN A 83 14.91 -10.79 14.97
N VAL A 84 14.12 -11.65 14.33
CA VAL A 84 13.48 -11.36 13.03
C VAL A 84 12.45 -10.25 13.20
N GLU A 85 11.60 -10.30 14.24
CA GLU A 85 10.61 -9.26 14.51
C GLU A 85 11.28 -7.89 14.68
N HIS A 86 12.29 -7.79 15.55
CA HIS A 86 13.04 -6.54 15.75
C HIS A 86 13.69 -6.01 14.47
N TYR A 87 14.27 -6.90 13.66
CA TYR A 87 14.86 -6.50 12.39
C TYR A 87 13.82 -5.92 11.44
N VAL A 88 12.68 -6.61 11.27
CA VAL A 88 11.60 -6.20 10.37
C VAL A 88 10.91 -4.93 10.86
N GLU A 89 10.72 -4.78 12.17
CA GLU A 89 10.18 -3.56 12.79
C GLU A 89 11.08 -2.35 12.51
N HIS A 90 12.40 -2.50 12.62
CA HIS A 90 13.33 -1.41 12.35
C HIS A 90 13.33 -1.00 10.86
N GLN A 91 13.24 -1.96 9.94
CA GLN A 91 13.10 -1.64 8.51
C GLN A 91 11.78 -0.90 8.22
N ARG A 92 10.68 -1.32 8.86
CA ARG A 92 9.38 -0.63 8.75
C ARG A 92 9.44 0.79 9.30
N GLU A 93 10.02 1.00 10.49
CA GLU A 93 10.26 2.33 11.07
C GLU A 93 10.99 3.23 10.06
N LYS A 94 12.11 2.75 9.50
CA LYS A 94 12.90 3.51 8.53
C LYS A 94 12.09 3.87 7.27
N GLN A 95 11.31 2.92 6.74
CA GLN A 95 10.49 3.16 5.57
C GLN A 95 9.42 4.22 5.84
N PHE A 96 8.74 4.17 6.99
CA PHE A 96 7.78 5.20 7.37
C PHE A 96 8.44 6.58 7.50
N MET A 97 9.63 6.66 8.11
CA MET A 97 10.34 7.93 8.23
C MET A 97 10.75 8.52 6.87
N ILE A 98 11.15 7.67 5.91
CA ILE A 98 11.44 8.11 4.54
C ILE A 98 10.19 8.67 3.88
N THR A 99 9.07 7.95 3.91
CA THR A 99 7.81 8.41 3.30
C THR A 99 7.29 9.68 4.00
N MET A 100 7.43 9.79 5.32
CA MET A 100 7.06 10.99 6.07
C MET A 100 7.87 12.21 5.60
N LEU A 101 9.18 12.03 5.38
CA LEU A 101 10.03 13.09 4.85
C LEU A 101 9.63 13.50 3.43
N GLU A 102 9.23 12.55 2.59
CA GLU A 102 8.73 12.83 1.24
C GLU A 102 7.41 13.61 1.27
N ASP A 103 6.47 13.20 2.13
CA ASP A 103 5.20 13.90 2.36
C ASP A 103 5.47 15.36 2.79
N ILE A 104 6.38 15.59 3.75
CA ILE A 104 6.75 16.95 4.22
C ILE A 104 7.40 17.79 3.11
N LYS A 105 8.27 17.20 2.28
CA LYS A 105 8.87 17.90 1.15
C LYS A 105 7.82 18.35 0.14
N SER A 106 6.88 17.46 -0.17
CA SER A 106 5.74 17.75 -1.04
C SER A 106 4.88 18.87 -0.47
N ASP A 107 4.52 18.78 0.82
CA ASP A 107 3.75 19.80 1.53
C ASP A 107 4.44 21.17 1.53
N THR A 108 5.76 21.18 1.71
CA THR A 108 6.56 22.42 1.68
C THR A 108 6.48 23.09 0.30
N ALA A 109 6.60 22.32 -0.78
CA ALA A 109 6.47 22.83 -2.14
C ALA A 109 5.05 23.36 -2.41
N LEU A 110 4.02 22.59 -2.05
CA LEU A 110 2.62 23.00 -2.18
C LEU A 110 2.31 24.27 -1.37
N LEU A 111 2.89 24.40 -0.18
CA LEU A 111 2.72 25.58 0.66
C LEU A 111 3.37 26.82 0.04
N ALA A 112 4.56 26.68 -0.56
CA ALA A 112 5.21 27.75 -1.29
C ALA A 112 4.36 28.22 -2.49
N ASP A 113 3.78 27.29 -3.25
CA ASP A 113 2.88 27.60 -4.35
C ASP A 113 1.59 28.28 -3.85
N CYS A 114 1.04 27.81 -2.73
CA CYS A 114 -0.12 28.41 -2.08
C CYS A 114 0.16 29.87 -1.67
N VAL A 115 1.31 30.14 -1.05
CA VAL A 115 1.73 31.51 -0.70
C VAL A 115 1.82 32.40 -1.94
N ASN A 116 2.44 31.91 -3.01
CA ASN A 116 2.54 32.65 -4.28
C ASN A 116 1.16 32.93 -4.89
N TYR A 117 0.25 31.97 -4.82
CA TYR A 117 -1.12 32.14 -5.26
C TYR A 117 -1.85 33.20 -4.43
N TRP A 118 -1.80 33.11 -3.10
CA TRP A 118 -2.44 34.08 -2.20
C TRP A 118 -1.89 35.50 -2.37
N ASN A 119 -0.60 35.65 -2.64
CA ASN A 119 -0.01 36.95 -2.96
C ASN A 119 -0.62 37.56 -4.24
N ARG A 120 -0.92 36.74 -5.25
CA ARG A 120 -1.62 37.21 -6.47
C ARG A 120 -3.05 37.61 -6.17
N ILE A 121 -3.77 36.80 -5.38
CA ILE A 121 -5.14 37.12 -4.97
C ILE A 121 -5.18 38.42 -4.15
N ASN A 122 -4.25 38.64 -3.23
CA ASN A 122 -4.15 39.90 -2.49
C ASN A 122 -3.96 41.10 -3.42
N ASN A 123 -3.08 40.99 -4.43
CA ASN A 123 -2.90 42.04 -5.42
C ASN A 123 -4.17 42.31 -6.25
N ASP A 124 -4.94 41.26 -6.56
CA ASP A 124 -6.22 41.38 -7.26
C ASP A 124 -7.29 42.02 -6.36
N ILE A 125 -7.34 41.66 -5.08
CA ILE A 125 -8.20 42.29 -4.06
C ILE A 125 -7.87 43.78 -3.94
N ASP A 126 -6.59 44.14 -3.81
CA ASP A 126 -6.15 45.55 -3.76
C ASP A 126 -6.52 46.30 -5.04
N SER A 127 -6.43 45.64 -6.19
CA SER A 127 -6.81 46.21 -7.49
C SER A 127 -8.32 46.47 -7.58
N VAL A 128 -9.15 45.59 -7.05
CA VAL A 128 -10.61 45.78 -6.94
C VAL A 128 -10.92 46.89 -5.94
N ALA A 129 -10.31 46.86 -4.76
CA ALA A 129 -10.51 47.86 -3.71
C ALA A 129 -10.17 49.27 -4.17
N GLY A 130 -9.04 49.45 -4.87
CA GLY A 130 -8.65 50.74 -5.43
C GLY A 130 -9.49 51.19 -6.64
N ALA A 131 -10.17 50.25 -7.31
CA ALA A 131 -11.04 50.55 -8.44
C ALA A 131 -12.43 51.05 -7.99
N ILE A 132 -12.91 50.63 -6.82
CA ILE A 132 -14.22 51.01 -6.28
C ILE A 132 -14.07 52.28 -5.43
N GLN A 133 -14.71 53.38 -5.84
CA GLN A 133 -14.57 54.69 -5.20
C GLN A 133 -15.94 55.32 -4.91
N ILE A 134 -15.99 56.20 -3.90
CA ILE A 134 -17.17 57.00 -3.55
C ILE A 134 -16.89 58.48 -3.87
N PRO A 135 -17.76 59.19 -4.61
CA PRO A 135 -19.04 58.71 -5.18
C PRO A 135 -18.82 57.72 -6.33
N ALA A 136 -19.81 56.84 -6.55
CA ALA A 136 -19.72 55.72 -7.50
C ALA A 136 -19.34 56.12 -8.95
N SER A 137 -19.55 57.38 -9.33
CA SER A 137 -19.14 57.94 -10.62
C SER A 137 -17.62 57.93 -10.85
N ARG A 138 -16.81 57.80 -9.79
CA ARG A 138 -15.34 57.68 -9.88
C ARG A 138 -14.85 56.23 -9.98
N THR A 139 -15.75 55.25 -9.87
CA THR A 139 -15.38 53.82 -9.91
C THR A 139 -14.91 53.42 -11.29
N ASN A 140 -13.76 52.74 -11.35
CA ASN A 140 -13.27 52.11 -12.56
C ASN A 140 -13.83 50.69 -12.69
N LEU A 141 -15.03 50.58 -13.28
CA LEU A 141 -15.75 49.32 -13.41
C LEU A 141 -14.98 48.26 -14.22
N VAL A 142 -14.24 48.67 -15.25
CA VAL A 142 -13.45 47.76 -16.08
C VAL A 142 -12.32 47.12 -15.27
N LYS A 143 -11.61 47.93 -14.47
CA LYS A 143 -10.56 47.41 -13.58
C LYS A 143 -11.16 46.49 -12.53
N ALA A 144 -12.23 46.90 -11.86
CA ALA A 144 -12.90 46.06 -10.87
C ALA A 144 -13.32 44.71 -11.47
N TYR A 145 -14.00 44.71 -12.63
CA TYR A 145 -14.47 43.49 -13.28
C TYR A 145 -13.33 42.54 -13.67
N ARG A 146 -12.20 43.05 -14.17
CA ARG A 146 -11.05 42.23 -14.59
C ARG A 146 -10.39 41.47 -13.44
N HIS A 147 -10.35 42.07 -12.24
CA HIS A 147 -9.66 41.49 -11.08
C HIS A 147 -10.61 40.74 -10.12
N LEU A 148 -11.92 41.03 -10.18
CA LEU A 148 -12.91 40.46 -9.26
C LEU A 148 -13.00 38.94 -9.32
N SER A 149 -12.91 38.32 -10.50
CA SER A 149 -12.99 36.86 -10.63
C SER A 149 -11.85 36.15 -9.89
N ASN A 150 -10.65 36.72 -9.94
CA ASN A 150 -9.50 36.16 -9.23
C ASN A 150 -9.56 36.49 -7.74
N ALA A 151 -9.95 37.71 -7.37
CA ALA A 151 -10.10 38.15 -5.99
C ALA A 151 -11.08 37.28 -5.18
N LEU A 152 -12.09 36.69 -5.85
CA LEU A 152 -13.06 35.77 -5.26
C LEU A 152 -12.63 34.30 -5.30
N ASN A 153 -11.50 33.99 -5.94
CA ASN A 153 -11.05 32.63 -6.12
C ASN A 153 -10.33 32.11 -4.87
N TYR A 154 -10.68 30.90 -4.44
CA TYR A 154 -10.12 30.26 -3.25
C TYR A 154 -9.23 29.09 -3.65
N TYR A 155 -7.99 29.10 -3.17
CA TYR A 155 -7.07 27.96 -3.28
C TYR A 155 -6.70 27.49 -1.89
N GLY A 156 -7.22 26.32 -1.51
CA GLY A 156 -6.94 25.71 -0.22
C GLY A 156 -5.62 24.93 -0.25
N PHE A 157 -4.91 24.94 0.89
CA PHE A 157 -3.81 24.02 1.12
C PHE A 157 -4.34 22.71 1.72
N GLY A 158 -4.00 21.59 1.08
CA GLY A 158 -4.20 20.25 1.62
C GLY A 158 -2.86 19.60 1.88
N TYR A 159 -2.60 19.19 3.12
CA TYR A 159 -1.37 18.50 3.50
C TYR A 159 -1.45 17.00 3.19
N ASN A 160 -0.30 16.35 3.05
CA ASN A 160 -0.20 14.92 2.84
C ASN A 160 -0.35 14.19 4.18
N ASP A 161 -1.48 13.50 4.36
CA ASP A 161 -1.79 12.74 5.58
C ASP A 161 -1.55 11.24 5.43
N ARG A 162 -1.01 10.80 4.28
CA ARG A 162 -0.83 9.39 3.94
C ARG A 162 0.00 8.65 4.98
N THR A 163 1.23 9.10 5.25
CA THR A 163 2.13 8.37 6.14
C THR A 163 1.64 8.39 7.59
N ILE A 164 1.15 9.54 8.06
CA ILE A 164 0.64 9.66 9.42
C ILE A 164 -0.64 8.82 9.63
N ALA A 165 -1.51 8.73 8.62
CA ALA A 165 -2.70 7.87 8.66
C ALA A 165 -2.30 6.39 8.69
N GLN A 166 -1.30 5.98 7.90
CA GLN A 166 -0.79 4.61 7.93
C GLN A 166 -0.19 4.25 9.30
N LEU A 167 0.65 5.13 9.86
CA LEU A 167 1.22 4.94 11.20
C LEU A 167 0.13 4.80 12.26
N LYS A 168 -0.90 5.65 12.20
CA LYS A 168 -2.04 5.64 13.12
C LYS A 168 -2.87 4.38 13.01
N ASN A 169 -3.29 4.02 11.81
CA ASN A 169 -4.21 2.90 11.58
C ASN A 169 -3.54 1.53 11.81
N SER A 170 -2.22 1.45 11.64
CA SER A 170 -1.45 0.22 11.89
C SER A 170 -0.91 0.08 13.33
N GLY A 171 -1.09 1.09 14.18
CA GLY A 171 -0.48 1.11 15.52
C GLY A 171 1.05 1.20 15.49
N SER A 172 1.64 1.58 14.35
CA SER A 172 3.09 1.58 14.12
C SER A 172 3.84 2.73 14.79
N PHE A 173 3.14 3.66 15.47
CA PHE A 173 3.79 4.69 16.29
C PHE A 173 4.70 4.10 17.37
N ARG A 174 4.43 2.87 17.84
CA ARG A 174 5.31 2.17 18.80
C ARG A 174 6.69 1.86 18.23
N LEU A 175 6.83 1.81 16.90
CA LEU A 175 8.07 1.47 16.21
C LEU A 175 9.06 2.65 16.19
N ILE A 176 8.58 3.89 16.42
CA ILE A 176 9.42 5.09 16.42
C ILE A 176 10.22 5.14 17.73
N ARG A 177 11.54 4.94 17.63
CA ARG A 177 12.44 4.83 18.79
C ARG A 177 12.95 6.19 19.27
N GLU A 178 13.26 7.10 18.35
CA GLU A 178 13.67 8.46 18.67
C GLU A 178 12.43 9.34 18.87
N LYS A 179 12.03 9.50 20.14
CA LYS A 179 10.86 10.30 20.53
C LYS A 179 11.20 11.74 20.90
N GLU A 180 12.46 12.02 21.14
CA GLU A 180 12.96 13.35 21.44
C GLU A 180 13.87 13.80 20.31
N VAL A 181 13.45 14.87 19.63
CA VAL A 181 14.25 15.68 18.71
C VAL A 181 14.09 17.12 19.15
#